data_AF-A0A4R5WUQ2-F1
#
_entry.id   AF-A0A4R5WUQ2-F1
#
_cell.length_a   1.000
_cell.length_b   1.000
_cell.length_c   1.000
_cell.angle_alpha   90.00
_cell.angle_beta   90.00
_cell.angle_gamma   90.00
#
_symmetry.space_group_name_H-M   'P 1'
#
loop_
_entity.id
_entity.type
_entity.pdbx_description
1 polymer ?
#
loop_
_entity_poly.entity_id
_entity_poly.type
_entity_poly.pdbx_seq_one_letter_code
_entity_poly.pdbx_strand_id
1 'polypeptide(L)'
;MTSASGETTTSDWYFTPCGAGCASVANSPGGPGFGEARMFDGQWTLAWHSDAVCSSGTRVPGAYASYASWDPITLEGKNESGITRPVCGSDKGLPRVTQHLGLTQAG
;
A
#
# COMPACT_ATOMS: atom_id res chain seq x y z
N MET A 1 1.99 -9.10 -3.38
CA MET A 1 2.35 -8.14 -4.46
C MET A 1 3.53 -8.69 -5.22
N THR A 2 3.56 -8.53 -6.55
CA THR A 2 4.68 -8.96 -7.39
C THR A 2 5.24 -7.78 -8.17
N SER A 3 6.54 -7.54 -8.02
CA SER A 3 7.28 -6.47 -8.70
C SER A 3 7.54 -6.79 -10.18
N ALA A 4 7.92 -5.79 -10.96
CA ALA A 4 8.26 -5.95 -12.38
C ALA A 4 9.47 -6.87 -12.62
N SER A 5 10.36 -7.04 -11.64
CA SER A 5 11.48 -7.98 -11.67
C SER A 5 11.09 -9.39 -11.20
N GLY A 6 9.82 -9.65 -10.90
CA GLY A 6 9.30 -10.94 -10.47
C GLY A 6 9.42 -11.22 -8.97
N GLU A 7 10.01 -10.31 -8.19
CA GLU A 7 10.07 -10.46 -6.74
C GLU A 7 8.66 -10.33 -6.13
N THR A 8 8.29 -11.29 -5.28
CA THR A 8 6.99 -11.32 -4.62
C THR A 8 7.14 -10.94 -3.14
N THR A 9 6.40 -9.91 -2.73
CA THR A 9 6.27 -9.50 -1.33
C THR A 9 4.90 -9.91 -0.79
N THR A 10 4.89 -10.61 0.34
CA THR A 10 3.67 -11.03 1.05
C THR A 10 3.48 -10.18 2.31
N SER A 11 2.25 -9.76 2.57
CA SER A 11 1.87 -9.00 3.76
C SER A 11 0.43 -9.34 4.12
N ASP A 12 0.14 -9.41 5.42
CA ASP A 12 -1.21 -9.61 5.95
C ASP A 12 -1.88 -8.26 6.23
N TRP A 13 -3.09 -8.08 5.68
CA TRP A 13 -3.88 -6.86 5.86
C TRP A 13 -5.18 -7.20 6.54
N TYR A 14 -5.52 -6.43 7.57
CA TYR A 14 -6.72 -6.60 8.38
C TYR A 14 -7.68 -5.45 8.10
N PHE A 15 -8.89 -5.78 7.66
CA PHE A 15 -9.89 -4.80 7.26
C PHE A 15 -11.01 -4.72 8.30
N THR A 16 -11.25 -3.53 8.83
CA THR A 16 -12.35 -3.25 9.78
C THR A 16 -13.33 -2.27 9.13
N PRO A 17 -14.61 -2.62 8.96
CA PRO A 17 -15.60 -1.70 8.39
C PRO A 17 -15.67 -0.37 9.17
N CYS A 18 -15.64 0.76 8.47
CA CYS A 18 -15.80 2.11 9.03
C CYS A 18 -17.08 2.81 8.57
N GLY A 19 -17.89 2.15 7.75
CA GLY A 19 -19.13 2.68 7.19
C GLY A 19 -19.40 2.09 5.81
N ALA A 20 -20.47 2.56 5.16
CA ALA A 20 -20.79 2.15 3.80
C ALA A 20 -19.64 2.52 2.85
N GLY A 21 -19.08 1.53 2.15
CA GLY A 21 -17.97 1.73 1.21
C GLY A 21 -16.64 2.14 1.87
N CYS A 22 -16.45 1.85 3.16
CA CYS A 22 -15.28 2.24 3.94
C CYS A 22 -14.75 1.06 4.75
N ALA A 23 -13.44 0.80 4.69
CA ALA A 23 -12.74 -0.11 5.60
C ALA A 23 -11.40 0.48 6.08
N SER A 24 -11.20 0.53 7.39
CA SER A 24 -9.89 0.83 7.99
C SER A 24 -8.98 -0.38 7.78
N VAL A 25 -7.74 -0.15 7.37
CA VAL A 25 -6.75 -1.20 7.06
C VAL A 25 -5.60 -1.15 8.04
N ALA A 26 -5.29 -2.27 8.69
CA ALA A 26 -4.18 -2.42 9.62
C ALA A 26 -3.23 -3.54 9.17
N ASN A 27 -1.98 -3.49 9.61
CA ASN A 27 -0.96 -4.51 9.37
C ASN A 27 -0.87 -5.57 10.48
N SER A 28 -1.71 -5.47 11.50
CA SER A 28 -1.85 -6.45 12.57
C SER A 28 -3.30 -6.52 13.07
N PRO A 29 -3.74 -7.67 13.62
CA PRO A 29 -5.08 -7.79 14.18
C PRO A 29 -5.28 -6.80 15.34
N GLY A 30 -6.29 -5.93 15.24
CA GLY A 30 -6.57 -4.91 16.26
C GLY A 30 -5.52 -3.81 16.40
N GLY A 31 -4.53 -3.74 15.49
CA GLY A 31 -3.53 -2.70 15.46
C GLY A 31 -4.05 -1.35 14.94
N PRO A 32 -3.22 -0.29 15.01
CA PRO A 32 -3.56 1.00 14.41
C PRO A 32 -3.71 0.87 12.90
N GLY A 33 -4.76 1.48 12.34
CA GLY A 33 -4.94 1.56 10.90
C GLY A 33 -3.82 2.39 10.26
N PHE A 34 -3.24 1.89 9.16
CA PHE A 34 -2.26 2.63 8.36
C PHE A 34 -2.89 3.36 7.16
N GLY A 35 -4.15 3.05 6.86
CA GLY A 35 -4.90 3.68 5.78
C GLY A 35 -6.37 3.29 5.80
N GLU A 36 -7.13 3.91 4.92
CA GLU A 36 -8.56 3.67 4.75
C GLU A 36 -8.83 3.27 3.30
N ALA A 37 -9.38 2.08 3.12
CA ALA A 37 -9.87 1.61 1.85
C ALA A 37 -11.26 2.20 1.60
N ARG A 38 -11.46 2.81 0.43
CA ARG A 38 -12.75 3.35 -0.01
C ARG A 38 -13.23 2.69 -1.28
N MET A 39 -14.52 2.39 -1.30
CA MET A 39 -15.21 1.89 -2.48
C MET A 39 -15.58 3.08 -3.37
N PHE A 40 -15.01 3.13 -4.57
CA PHE A 40 -15.28 4.15 -5.57
C PHE A 40 -15.46 3.50 -6.93
N ASP A 41 -16.59 3.78 -7.59
CA ASP A 41 -16.92 3.29 -8.93
C ASP A 41 -16.74 1.76 -9.12
N GLY A 42 -17.21 0.97 -8.14
CA GLY A 42 -17.14 -0.49 -8.21
C GLY A 42 -15.77 -1.08 -7.85
N GLN A 43 -14.78 -0.27 -7.44
CA GLN A 43 -13.46 -0.74 -7.02
C GLN A 43 -13.09 -0.25 -5.63
N TRP A 44 -12.32 -1.06 -4.91
CA TRP A 44 -11.65 -0.61 -3.71
C TRP A 44 -10.41 0.18 -4.06
N THR A 45 -10.18 1.26 -3.34
CA THR A 45 -9.00 2.12 -3.46
C THR A 45 -8.41 2.35 -2.09
N LEU A 46 -7.09 2.34 -1.96
CA LEU A 46 -6.37 2.58 -0.73
C LEU A 46 -5.15 3.42 -1.02
N ALA A 47 -5.00 4.54 -0.32
CA ALA A 47 -3.78 5.33 -0.34
C ALA A 47 -3.12 5.27 1.05
N TRP A 48 -1.81 5.07 1.09
CA TRP A 48 -1.05 5.11 2.33
C TRP A 48 0.35 5.64 2.11
N HIS A 49 0.97 6.07 3.20
CA HIS A 49 2.34 6.51 3.22
C HIS A 49 3.17 5.61 4.12
N SER A 50 4.44 5.41 3.76
CA SER A 50 5.39 4.71 4.62
C SER A 50 6.70 5.48 4.71
N ASP A 51 7.39 5.24 5.81
CA ASP A 51 8.65 5.90 6.11
C ASP A 51 9.80 5.26 5.33
N ALA A 52 10.76 6.08 4.89
CA ALA A 52 12.04 5.55 4.44
C ALA A 52 12.98 5.42 5.63
N VAL A 53 13.70 4.30 5.68
CA VAL A 53 14.79 4.10 6.63
C VAL A 53 16.08 4.09 5.82
N CYS A 54 16.91 5.12 6.00
CA CYS A 54 18.18 5.26 5.31
C CYS A 54 19.24 4.32 5.91
N SER A 55 20.30 4.02 5.16
CA SER A 55 21.43 3.21 5.65
C SER A 55 22.12 3.79 6.88
N SER A 56 22.04 5.12 7.07
CA SER A 56 22.49 5.83 8.27
C SER A 56 21.61 5.57 9.51
N GLY A 57 20.50 4.86 9.37
CA GLY A 57 19.46 4.70 10.41
C GLY A 57 18.48 5.87 10.49
N THR A 58 18.68 6.94 9.71
CA THR A 58 17.77 8.08 9.67
C THR A 58 16.42 7.65 9.09
N ARG A 59 15.34 7.90 9.83
CA ARG A 59 13.97 7.71 9.36
C ARG A 59 13.47 9.00 8.70
N VAL A 60 12.93 8.88 7.50
CA VAL A 60 12.26 9.97 6.78
C VAL A 60 10.76 9.65 6.71
N PRO A 61 9.93 10.27 7.57
CA PRO A 61 8.52 9.95 7.64
C PRO A 61 7.77 10.23 6.33
N GLY A 62 6.84 9.35 5.95
CA GLY A 62 5.98 9.53 4.77
C GLY A 62 6.74 9.74 3.44
N ALA A 63 7.94 9.19 3.34
CA ALA A 63 8.79 9.29 2.15
C ALA A 63 8.19 8.59 0.93
N TYR A 64 7.49 7.48 1.17
CA TYR A 64 6.82 6.72 0.14
C TYR A 64 5.33 7.03 0.17
N ALA A 65 4.76 7.13 -1.03
CA ALA A 65 3.32 7.07 -1.22
C ALA A 65 2.99 5.84 -2.05
N SER A 66 1.91 5.16 -1.65
CA SER A 66 1.39 3.98 -2.32
C SER A 66 -0.10 4.14 -2.55
N TYR A 67 -0.55 3.66 -3.69
CA TYR A 67 -1.94 3.70 -4.14
C TYR A 67 -2.31 2.34 -4.68
N ALA A 68 -3.18 1.62 -3.97
CA ALA A 68 -3.71 0.35 -4.43
C ALA A 68 -5.14 0.52 -4.93
N SER A 69 -5.48 -0.25 -5.95
CA SER A 69 -6.85 -0.42 -6.44
C SER A 69 -7.10 -1.89 -6.76
N TRP A 70 -8.21 -2.46 -6.30
CA TRP A 70 -8.56 -3.86 -6.56
C TRP A 70 -10.06 -4.07 -6.72
N ASP A 71 -10.41 -5.14 -7.43
CA ASP A 71 -11.79 -5.59 -7.62
C ASP A 71 -12.31 -6.29 -6.35
N PRO A 72 -13.52 -5.96 -5.88
CA PRO A 72 -14.08 -6.53 -4.64
C PRO A 72 -14.44 -8.02 -4.74
N ILE A 73 -14.57 -8.57 -5.95
CA ILE A 73 -14.99 -9.96 -6.22
C ILE A 73 -13.76 -10.82 -6.51
N THR A 74 -12.94 -10.43 -7.48
CA THR A 74 -11.76 -11.23 -7.87
C THR A 74 -10.59 -11.04 -6.91
N LEU A 75 -10.59 -9.96 -6.13
CA LEU A 75 -9.49 -9.57 -5.24
C LEU A 75 -8.16 -9.31 -5.97
N GLU A 76 -8.22 -9.11 -7.28
CA GLU A 76 -7.09 -8.75 -8.12
C GLU A 76 -7.05 -7.25 -8.37
N GLY A 77 -5.84 -6.73 -8.57
CA GLY A 77 -5.63 -5.30 -8.72
C GLY A 77 -4.17 -4.94 -8.93
N LYS A 78 -3.87 -3.69 -8.61
CA LYS A 78 -2.53 -3.13 -8.72
C LYS A 78 -2.20 -2.25 -7.52
N ASN A 79 -0.92 -2.14 -7.25
CA ASN A 79 -0.36 -1.16 -6.33
C ASN A 79 0.67 -0.30 -7.07
N GLU A 80 0.53 1.01 -6.96
CA GLU A 80 1.47 2.00 -7.47
C GLU A 80 2.19 2.66 -6.30
N SER A 81 3.48 2.39 -6.16
CA SER A 81 4.30 2.91 -5.06
C SER A 81 5.47 3.73 -5.59
N GLY A 82 5.82 4.80 -4.90
CA GLY A 82 6.98 5.61 -5.27
C GLY A 82 7.38 6.60 -4.19
N ILE A 83 8.54 7.20 -4.39
CA ILE A 83 9.06 8.25 -3.52
C ILE A 83 8.42 9.58 -3.94
N THR A 84 7.87 10.33 -2.98
CA THR A 84 7.25 11.64 -3.25
C THR A 84 8.23 12.81 -3.19
N ARG A 85 9.42 12.59 -2.61
CA ARG A 85 10.47 13.60 -2.41
C ARG A 85 11.85 12.96 -2.27
N PRO A 86 12.96 13.62 -2.63
CA PRO A 86 14.32 13.11 -2.41
C PRO A 86 14.51 12.54 -1.00
N VAL A 87 14.97 11.30 -0.88
CA VAL A 87 15.22 10.62 0.42
C VAL A 87 16.53 9.85 0.40
N CYS A 88 17.21 9.76 1.55
CA CYS A 88 18.43 8.97 1.70
C CYS A 88 19.53 9.29 0.67
N GLY A 89 19.66 10.56 0.28
CA GLY A 89 20.65 11.00 -0.70
C GLY A 89 20.29 10.71 -2.16
N SER A 90 19.10 10.16 -2.44
CA SER A 90 18.61 10.00 -3.81
C SER A 90 18.14 11.34 -4.38
N ASP A 91 18.62 11.65 -5.58
CA ASP A 91 18.59 12.93 -6.28
C ASP A 91 17.38 13.09 -7.22
N LYS A 92 16.53 12.07 -7.33
CA LYS A 92 15.26 12.12 -8.07
C LYS A 92 14.16 11.38 -7.32
N GLY A 93 12.93 11.90 -7.42
CA GLY A 93 11.74 11.09 -7.16
C GLY A 93 11.78 9.89 -8.08
N LEU A 94 12.07 8.71 -7.53
CA LEU A 94 12.10 7.48 -8.32
C LEU A 94 10.78 7.33 -9.07
N PRO A 95 10.80 6.80 -10.31
CA PRO A 95 9.57 6.54 -11.05
C PRO A 95 8.65 5.66 -10.18
N ARG A 96 7.35 5.96 -10.22
CA ARG A 96 6.36 5.11 -9.55
C ARG A 96 6.46 3.71 -10.15
N VAL A 97 6.56 2.72 -9.28
CA VAL A 97 6.57 1.31 -9.66
C VAL A 97 5.14 0.81 -9.56
N THR A 98 4.63 0.24 -10.65
CA THR A 98 3.35 -0.48 -10.63
C THR A 98 3.63 -1.96 -10.41
N GLN A 99 2.90 -2.56 -9.47
CA GLN A 99 3.00 -3.95 -9.09
C GLN A 99 1.63 -4.62 -9.17
N HIS A 100 1.60 -5.90 -9.50
CA HIS A 100 0.37 -6.67 -9.39
C HIS A 100 0.02 -6.89 -7.92
N LEU A 101 -1.25 -6.69 -7.57
CA LEU A 101 -1.81 -6.96 -6.25
C LEU A 101 -2.83 -8.09 -6.39
N GLY A 102 -2.61 -9.20 -5.68
CA GLY A 102 -3.63 -10.22 -5.44
C GLY A 102 -3.84 -10.34 -3.95
N LEU A 103 -5.09 -10.32 -3.50
CA LEU A 103 -5.47 -10.57 -2.12
C LEU A 103 -6.17 -11.92 -2.01
N THR A 104 -5.91 -12.59 -0.89
CA THR A 104 -6.62 -13.83 -0.53
C THR A 104 -7.16 -13.65 0.89
N GLN A 105 -8.41 -14.03 1.11
CA GLN A 105 -8.98 -14.01 2.46
C GLN A 105 -8.30 -15.09 3.31
N ALA A 106 -7.69 -14.68 4.42
CA ALA A 106 -7.29 -15.60 5.48
C ALA A 106 -8.55 -15.98 6.26
N GLY A 107 -8.89 -17.27 6.26
CA GLY A 107 -10.06 -17.83 6.93
C GLY A 107 -9.96 -17.84 8.45
#